data_AF-A0A7G1IEJ4-F1
#
_entry.id   AF-A0A7G1IEJ4-F1
#
_cell.length_a   1.000
_cell.length_b   1.000
_cell.length_c   1.000
_cell.angle_alpha   90.00
_cell.angle_beta   90.00
_cell.angle_gamma   90.00
#
_symmetry.space_group_name_H-M   'P 1'
#
loop_
_entity.id
_entity.type
_entity.pdbx_description
1 polymer ?
#
loop_
_entity_poly.entity_id
_entity_poly.type
_entity_poly.pdbx_seq_one_letter_code
_entity_poly.pdbx_strand_id
1 'polypeptide(L)'
;MFGNGGFGGHGGAGDLTGGGGAGGVGGAASWFGSGGVGGAGGEGAPGGNGGAGPMLIGNGGNGGLGGAGAAGGNGGAGGTWFGDGGHGGQGGAAVAGILGGLPGQGGNGATPTGSVPAVTAGRAAPA
;
A
#
# COMPACT_ATOMS: atom_id res chain seq x y z
N MET A 1 -8.65 14.85 16.70
CA MET A 1 -9.63 13.76 16.88
C MET A 1 -9.88 13.08 15.54
N PHE A 2 -10.40 13.81 14.55
CA PHE A 2 -10.41 13.41 13.15
C PHE A 2 -9.08 13.77 12.46
N GLY A 3 -8.69 13.00 11.46
CA GLY A 3 -7.57 13.33 10.58
C GLY A 3 -7.11 12.13 9.77
N ASN A 4 -6.98 12.33 8.46
CA ASN A 4 -6.39 11.34 7.56
C ASN A 4 -4.87 11.43 7.57
N GLY A 5 -4.25 10.29 7.30
CA GLY A 5 -2.82 10.22 7.03
C GLY A 5 -2.45 10.91 5.71
N GLY A 6 -1.29 11.57 5.71
CA GLY A 6 -0.73 12.19 4.50
C GLY A 6 -0.08 11.19 3.55
N PHE A 7 0.29 11.65 2.36
CA PHE A 7 1.05 10.85 1.41
C PHE A 7 2.50 10.65 1.86
N GLY A 8 3.04 9.47 1.63
CA GLY A 8 4.47 9.20 1.74
C GLY A 8 5.24 9.89 0.61
N GLY A 9 6.46 10.34 0.89
CA GLY A 9 7.31 10.99 -0.11
C GLY A 9 7.75 10.02 -1.22
N HIS A 10 8.00 10.53 -2.42
CA HIS A 10 8.55 9.72 -3.50
C HIS A 10 10.01 9.34 -3.24
N GLY A 11 10.37 8.13 -3.64
CA GLY A 11 11.74 7.66 -3.68
C GLY A 11 12.59 8.49 -4.64
N GLY A 12 13.82 8.80 -4.23
CA GLY A 12 14.77 9.54 -5.07
C GLY A 12 15.16 8.76 -6.33
N ALA A 13 15.61 9.48 -7.36
CA ALA A 13 16.20 8.86 -8.54
C ALA A 13 17.50 8.11 -8.15
N GLY A 14 17.74 6.98 -8.81
CA GLY A 14 19.00 6.22 -8.68
C GLY A 14 20.15 6.91 -9.41
N ASP A 15 21.39 6.57 -9.05
CA ASP A 15 22.58 6.94 -9.82
C ASP A 15 23.03 5.79 -10.74
N LEU A 16 24.10 6.00 -11.50
CA LEU A 16 24.62 5.03 -12.48
C LEU A 16 25.03 3.66 -11.86
N THR A 17 25.10 3.56 -10.54
CA THR A 17 25.60 2.39 -9.82
C THR A 17 24.62 1.79 -8.81
N GLY A 18 23.53 2.49 -8.50
CA GLY A 18 22.53 2.05 -7.52
C GLY A 18 21.11 2.43 -7.90
N GLY A 19 20.16 1.52 -7.62
CA GLY A 19 18.73 1.79 -7.79
C GLY A 19 18.25 3.02 -6.99
N GLY A 20 17.08 3.53 -7.36
CA GLY A 20 16.42 4.65 -6.69
C GLY A 20 16.06 4.38 -5.24
N GLY A 21 15.61 5.43 -4.54
CA GLY A 21 15.15 5.33 -3.16
C GLY A 21 13.80 4.63 -3.06
N ALA A 22 13.55 3.94 -1.95
CA ALA A 22 12.21 3.43 -1.66
C ALA A 22 11.21 4.58 -1.45
N GLY A 23 9.95 4.33 -1.79
CA GLY A 23 8.87 5.26 -1.47
C GLY A 23 8.67 5.38 0.05
N GLY A 24 8.35 6.58 0.51
CA GLY A 24 8.04 6.87 1.90
C GLY A 24 6.72 6.23 2.34
N VAL A 25 6.61 5.90 3.63
CA VAL A 25 5.37 5.34 4.19
C VAL A 25 4.29 6.43 4.28
N GLY A 26 3.04 6.08 3.96
CA GLY A 26 1.90 6.96 4.16
C GLY A 26 1.70 7.29 5.64
N GLY A 27 1.23 8.51 5.95
CA GLY A 27 0.98 8.93 7.32
C GLY A 27 -0.10 8.09 8.01
N ALA A 28 -0.02 7.94 9.33
CA ALA A 28 -1.09 7.32 10.11
C ALA A 28 -2.25 8.30 10.35
N ALA A 29 -3.46 7.76 10.52
CA ALA A 29 -4.62 8.53 10.96
C ALA A 29 -4.67 8.68 12.49
N SER A 30 -5.55 9.57 12.97
CA SER A 30 -5.76 9.82 14.42
C SER A 30 -6.80 8.87 15.04
N TRP A 31 -7.88 9.37 15.65
CA TRP A 31 -8.93 8.53 16.26
C TRP A 31 -10.01 8.10 15.25
N PHE A 32 -10.25 8.93 14.24
CA PHE A 32 -11.12 8.68 13.09
C PHE A 32 -10.47 9.23 11.83
N GLY A 33 -10.69 8.58 10.69
CA GLY A 33 -10.11 8.97 9.39
C GLY A 33 -9.62 7.76 8.60
N SER A 34 -8.70 7.95 7.65
CA SER A 34 -8.06 6.87 6.91
C SER A 34 -6.55 7.03 6.89
N GLY A 35 -5.83 5.91 6.88
CA GLY A 35 -4.39 5.91 6.65
C GLY A 35 -4.03 6.57 5.32
N GLY A 36 -2.81 7.10 5.24
CA GLY A 36 -2.29 7.79 4.08
C GLY A 36 -1.72 6.85 3.04
N VAL A 37 -1.56 7.31 1.80
CA VAL A 37 -1.02 6.47 0.72
C VAL A 37 0.51 6.48 0.76
N GLY A 38 1.14 5.34 0.57
CA GLY A 38 2.60 5.24 0.43
C GLY A 38 3.12 5.95 -0.83
N GLY A 39 4.34 6.46 -0.77
CA GLY A 39 4.99 7.11 -1.89
C GLY A 39 5.44 6.13 -2.97
N ALA A 40 5.61 6.59 -4.21
CA ALA A 40 6.18 5.77 -5.26
C ALA A 40 7.68 5.54 -5.03
N GLY A 41 8.19 4.34 -5.34
CA GLY A 41 9.63 4.05 -5.35
C GLY A 41 10.33 4.63 -6.58
N GLY A 42 11.62 4.95 -6.44
CA GLY A 42 12.51 5.24 -7.57
C GLY A 42 12.86 3.97 -8.35
N GLU A 43 13.53 4.10 -9.50
CA GLU A 43 13.87 2.96 -10.38
C GLU A 43 14.51 1.78 -9.63
N GLY A 44 14.01 0.56 -9.80
CA GLY A 44 14.53 -0.61 -9.08
C GLY A 44 14.21 -0.64 -7.57
N ALA A 45 13.49 0.34 -7.04
CA ALA A 45 13.14 0.44 -5.62
C ALA A 45 11.64 0.24 -5.36
N PRO A 46 11.30 -0.36 -4.20
CA PRO A 46 9.92 -0.63 -3.86
C PRO A 46 9.12 0.65 -3.56
N GLY A 47 7.82 0.56 -3.78
CA GLY A 47 6.86 1.55 -3.29
C GLY A 47 6.77 1.55 -1.76
N GLY A 48 6.41 2.70 -1.19
CA GLY A 48 6.21 2.85 0.25
C GLY A 48 4.94 2.17 0.72
N ASN A 49 4.91 1.69 1.96
CA ASN A 49 3.68 1.12 2.51
C ASN A 49 2.63 2.21 2.76
N GLY A 50 1.36 1.83 2.68
CA GLY A 50 0.26 2.65 3.16
C GLY A 50 0.33 2.87 4.66
N GLY A 51 -0.14 4.02 5.11
CA GLY A 51 -0.20 4.37 6.52
C GLY A 51 -1.28 3.59 7.26
N ALA A 52 -1.07 3.39 8.56
CA ALA A 52 -2.07 2.76 9.40
C ALA A 52 -3.35 3.61 9.48
N GLY A 53 -4.49 2.92 9.51
CA GLY A 53 -5.78 3.49 9.82
C GLY A 53 -5.85 4.00 11.26
N PRO A 54 -6.97 4.65 11.63
CA PRO A 54 -7.10 5.33 12.91
C PRO A 54 -7.33 4.36 14.07
N MET A 55 -7.16 4.84 15.30
CA MET A 55 -7.33 4.01 16.50
C MET A 55 -8.74 3.41 16.68
N LEU A 56 -9.82 4.08 16.24
CA LEU A 56 -11.19 3.60 16.46
C LEU A 56 -11.86 3.10 15.18
N ILE A 57 -12.23 4.01 14.29
CA ILE A 57 -13.01 3.69 13.08
C ILE A 57 -12.37 4.32 11.86
N GLY A 58 -12.03 3.48 10.89
CA GLY A 58 -11.60 3.90 9.56
C GLY A 58 -10.55 2.99 8.93
N ASN A 59 -10.26 3.22 7.65
CA ASN A 59 -9.50 2.28 6.84
C ASN A 59 -8.01 2.54 6.85
N GLY A 60 -7.23 1.52 6.55
CA GLY A 60 -5.81 1.65 6.27
C GLY A 60 -5.54 2.36 4.95
N GLY A 61 -4.34 2.91 4.80
CA GLY A 61 -3.92 3.60 3.60
C GLY A 61 -3.41 2.65 2.52
N ASN A 62 -3.41 3.07 1.26
CA ASN A 62 -2.95 2.24 0.15
C ASN A 62 -1.41 2.23 0.06
N GLY A 63 -0.85 1.11 -0.38
CA GLY A 63 0.56 1.03 -0.75
C GLY A 63 0.89 1.90 -1.97
N GLY A 64 2.12 2.39 -2.02
CA GLY A 64 2.66 3.17 -3.11
C GLY A 64 3.11 2.33 -4.30
N LEU A 65 3.28 2.97 -5.45
CA LEU A 65 3.73 2.31 -6.68
C LEU A 65 5.21 1.90 -6.57
N GLY A 66 5.55 0.71 -7.03
CA GLY A 66 6.94 0.31 -7.21
C GLY A 66 7.60 1.08 -8.36
N GLY A 67 8.89 1.40 -8.23
CA GLY A 67 9.66 1.87 -9.38
C GLY A 67 9.93 0.75 -10.36
N ALA A 68 10.49 1.07 -11.54
CA ALA A 68 10.68 0.09 -12.61
C ALA A 68 11.36 -1.21 -12.11
N GLY A 69 10.76 -2.36 -12.42
CA GLY A 69 11.22 -3.70 -12.01
C GLY A 69 11.00 -4.04 -10.53
N ALA A 70 10.44 -3.13 -9.72
CA ALA A 70 10.34 -3.29 -8.28
C ALA A 70 8.90 -3.40 -7.77
N ALA A 71 8.76 -4.02 -6.61
CA ALA A 71 7.45 -4.30 -6.02
C ALA A 71 6.70 -3.04 -5.58
N GLY A 72 5.37 -3.09 -5.63
CA GLY A 72 4.52 -2.11 -4.98
C GLY A 72 4.59 -2.21 -3.46
N GLY A 73 4.25 -1.14 -2.76
CA GLY A 73 4.17 -1.11 -1.29
C GLY A 73 2.95 -1.86 -0.77
N ASN A 74 2.98 -2.32 0.47
CA ASN A 74 1.81 -2.97 1.08
C ASN A 74 0.77 -1.94 1.53
N GLY A 75 -0.49 -2.34 1.62
CA GLY A 75 -1.52 -1.55 2.30
C GLY A 75 -1.25 -1.42 3.80
N GLY A 76 -1.77 -0.37 4.42
CA GLY A 76 -1.73 -0.15 5.86
C GLY A 76 -2.87 -0.87 6.57
N ALA A 77 -2.69 -1.22 7.85
CA ALA A 77 -3.75 -1.85 8.65
C ALA A 77 -4.98 -0.93 8.81
N GLY A 78 -6.18 -1.52 8.92
CA GLY A 78 -7.41 -0.79 9.26
C GLY A 78 -7.44 -0.30 10.70
N GLY A 79 -8.52 0.38 11.08
CA GLY A 79 -8.70 0.86 12.45
C GLY A 79 -9.03 -0.25 13.43
N THR A 80 -8.70 -0.04 14.71
CA THR A 80 -8.65 -1.11 15.74
C THR A 80 -10.00 -1.79 16.00
N TRP A 81 -11.11 -1.04 15.90
CA TRP A 81 -12.46 -1.54 16.18
C TRP A 81 -13.27 -1.80 14.92
N PHE A 82 -13.24 -0.88 13.96
CA PHE A 82 -13.89 -1.04 12.67
C PHE A 82 -13.06 -0.38 11.57
N GLY A 83 -12.69 -1.15 10.56
CA GLY A 83 -12.00 -0.59 9.41
C GLY A 83 -11.33 -1.65 8.58
N ASP A 84 -11.41 -1.47 7.26
CA ASP A 84 -10.74 -2.34 6.30
C ASP A 84 -9.26 -2.01 6.25
N GLY A 85 -8.45 -3.02 5.97
CA GLY A 85 -7.05 -2.76 5.61
C GLY A 85 -6.96 -2.08 4.25
N GLY A 86 -5.89 -1.34 4.04
CA GLY A 86 -5.60 -0.69 2.77
C GLY A 86 -5.19 -1.67 1.68
N HIS A 87 -5.30 -1.24 0.43
CA HIS A 87 -4.87 -2.04 -0.72
C HIS A 87 -3.36 -1.98 -0.91
N GLY A 88 -2.78 -3.06 -1.44
CA GLY A 88 -1.40 -3.02 -1.92
C GLY A 88 -1.25 -2.10 -3.13
N GLY A 89 -0.06 -1.52 -3.28
CA GLY A 89 0.32 -0.70 -4.42
C GLY A 89 0.65 -1.55 -5.65
N GLN A 90 0.59 -0.97 -6.83
CA GLN A 90 0.98 -1.66 -8.06
C GLN A 90 2.51 -1.79 -8.11
N GLY A 91 3.01 -2.89 -8.67
CA GLY A 91 4.43 -3.01 -8.99
C GLY A 91 4.82 -2.15 -10.18
N GLY A 92 6.10 -1.85 -10.30
CA GLY A 92 6.61 -1.02 -11.38
C GLY A 92 6.66 -1.73 -12.72
N ALA A 93 6.72 -0.94 -13.79
CA ALA A 93 6.87 -1.46 -15.15
C ALA A 93 8.12 -2.33 -15.30
N ALA A 94 8.09 -3.29 -16.23
CA ALA A 94 9.25 -4.10 -16.56
C ALA A 94 10.43 -3.25 -17.03
N VAL A 95 11.65 -3.62 -16.62
CA VAL A 95 12.89 -3.04 -17.15
C VAL A 95 13.33 -3.85 -18.38
N ALA A 96 13.47 -3.20 -19.53
CA ALA A 96 13.92 -3.90 -20.74
C ALA A 96 15.38 -4.39 -20.61
N GLY A 97 15.62 -5.66 -20.90
CA GLY A 97 16.93 -6.30 -20.98
C GLY A 97 16.98 -7.32 -22.12
N ILE A 98 18.12 -7.97 -22.36
CA ILE A 98 18.35 -8.90 -23.49
C ILE A 98 17.27 -10.01 -23.59
N LEU A 99 16.66 -10.39 -22.46
CA LEU A 99 15.61 -11.42 -22.38
C LEU A 99 14.20 -10.85 -22.10
N GLY A 100 14.04 -9.52 -22.06
CA GLY A 100 12.87 -8.84 -21.49
C GLY A 100 12.86 -8.93 -19.96
N GLY A 101 12.53 -7.84 -19.27
CA GLY A 101 12.37 -7.86 -17.81
C GLY A 101 10.97 -8.25 -17.39
N LEU A 102 10.84 -8.80 -16.18
CA LEU A 102 9.52 -8.97 -15.56
C LEU A 102 9.08 -7.64 -14.93
N PRO A 103 7.78 -7.31 -14.97
CA PRO A 103 7.23 -6.25 -14.15
C PRO A 103 7.44 -6.54 -12.66
N GLY A 104 7.49 -5.47 -11.86
CA GLY A 104 7.41 -5.60 -10.42
C GLY A 104 6.09 -6.21 -9.99
N GLN A 105 6.12 -7.02 -8.92
CA GLN A 105 4.90 -7.55 -8.32
C GLN A 105 4.09 -6.45 -7.62
N GLY A 106 2.77 -6.59 -7.58
CA GLY A 106 1.94 -5.78 -6.69
C GLY A 106 2.27 -6.01 -5.22
N GLY A 107 1.97 -5.02 -4.38
CA GLY A 107 2.05 -5.14 -2.93
C GLY A 107 0.85 -5.89 -2.36
N ASN A 108 0.98 -6.33 -1.11
CA ASN A 108 -0.09 -7.04 -0.42
C ASN A 108 -1.12 -6.06 0.15
N GLY A 109 -2.41 -6.45 0.14
CA GLY A 109 -3.41 -5.78 0.96
C GLY A 109 -3.21 -6.07 2.45
N ALA A 110 -3.69 -5.18 3.31
CA ALA A 110 -3.69 -5.41 4.76
C ALA A 110 -5.04 -5.98 5.22
N THR A 111 -5.01 -6.68 6.35
CA THR A 111 -6.22 -7.21 6.98
C THR A 111 -7.05 -6.09 7.64
N PRO A 112 -8.39 -6.16 7.58
CA PRO A 112 -9.25 -5.42 8.49
C PRO A 112 -8.88 -5.75 9.94
N THR A 113 -9.04 -4.79 10.84
CA THR A 113 -8.88 -5.06 12.28
C THR A 113 -10.23 -4.83 12.96
N GLY A 114 -10.62 -5.75 13.85
CA GLY A 114 -11.96 -5.78 14.43
C GLY A 114 -13.03 -6.49 13.59
N SER A 115 -12.65 -7.32 12.60
CA SER A 115 -13.62 -8.10 11.84
C SER A 115 -14.48 -8.94 12.79
N VAL A 116 -15.78 -8.62 12.90
CA VAL A 116 -16.78 -9.69 12.97
C VAL A 116 -16.40 -10.62 11.82
N PRO A 117 -16.07 -11.90 12.08
CA PRO A 117 -15.65 -12.82 11.02
C PRO A 117 -16.69 -12.69 9.92
N ALA A 118 -16.23 -12.36 8.71
CA ALA A 118 -17.08 -12.07 7.56
C ALA A 118 -18.26 -13.03 7.60
N VAL A 119 -19.47 -12.51 7.88
CA VAL A 119 -20.67 -13.34 7.89
C VAL A 119 -20.85 -13.78 6.45
N THR A 120 -20.31 -14.96 6.17
CA THR A 120 -20.71 -15.88 5.13
C THR A 120 -20.81 -15.24 3.75
N ALA A 121 -19.70 -15.26 2.99
CA ALA A 121 -19.73 -15.32 1.53
C ALA A 121 -20.35 -16.66 1.07
N GLY A 122 -21.61 -16.88 1.46
CA GLY A 122 -22.32 -18.17 1.34
C GLY A 122 -23.83 -18.02 1.41
N ARG A 123 -24.38 -16.89 0.97
CA ARG A 123 -25.77 -16.90 0.48
C ARG A 123 -25.71 -17.30 -0.99
N ALA A 124 -25.83 -18.60 -1.24
CA ALA A 124 -26.05 -19.15 -2.57
C ALA A 124 -27.19 -18.39 -3.25
N ALA A 125 -27.00 -18.03 -4.52
CA ALA A 125 -28.06 -17.51 -5.37
C ALA A 125 -29.21 -18.53 -5.42
N PRO A 126 -30.49 -18.12 -5.24
CA PRO A 126 -31.60 -19.03 -5.51
C PRO A 126 -31.58 -19.40 -6.99
N ALA A 127 -31.73 -20.70 -7.27
CA ALA A 127 -31.95 -21.27 -8.59
C ALA A 127 -33.29 -20.82 -9.18
#